data_AF-A0A527ZIQ2-F1
#
_entry.id   AF-A0A527ZIQ2-F1
#
_cell.length_a   1.000
_cell.length_b   1.000
_cell.length_c   1.000
_cell.angle_alpha   90.00
_cell.angle_beta   90.00
_cell.angle_gamma   90.00
#
_symmetry.space_group_name_H-M   'P 1'
#
loop_
_entity.id
_entity.type
_entity.pdbx_description
1 polymer ?
#
loop_
_entity_poly.entity_id
_entity_poly.type
_entity_poly.pdbx_seq_one_letter_code
_entity_poly.pdbx_strand_id
1 'polypeptide(L)'
;FGLSNESSWGVMRFVGEADKGVGPRLASLQNAYNFVNRGFEVNLAEVCEREQVSLLAYSPLAQGYLTGKYDHGARPLGSRSQLFNRGQRYETPNAAEAQLEYNELARSFGMEPALFANAYVTSRPFVTSSIIGATTLPQLEMALSSADVVWTEDMQKAVDAIHQRVGNPCP
;
A
#
# COMPACT_ATOMS: atom_id res chain seq x y z
N PHE A 1 16.88 -14.83 0.58
CA PHE A 1 16.31 -14.28 1.84
C PHE A 1 15.56 -13.00 1.51
N GLY A 2 14.78 -12.44 2.45
CA GLY A 2 14.05 -11.19 2.26
C GLY A 2 14.30 -10.20 3.39
N LEU A 3 14.02 -8.93 3.13
CA LEU A 3 14.08 -7.83 4.09
C LEU A 3 12.70 -7.20 4.28
N SER A 4 12.54 -6.37 5.30
CA SER A 4 11.29 -5.64 5.55
C SER A 4 11.58 -4.30 6.23
N ASN A 5 10.79 -3.29 5.91
CA ASN A 5 10.95 -1.91 6.41
C ASN A 5 12.33 -1.33 6.08
N GLU A 6 12.88 -1.68 4.92
CA GLU A 6 14.22 -1.27 4.54
C GLU A 6 14.19 -0.13 3.50
N SER A 7 15.27 0.64 3.47
CA SER A 7 15.54 1.75 2.58
C SER A 7 16.31 1.30 1.33
N SER A 8 16.36 2.16 0.30
CA SER A 8 17.20 1.92 -0.89
C SER A 8 18.68 1.73 -0.52
N TRP A 9 19.17 2.50 0.46
CA TRP A 9 20.55 2.36 0.94
C TRP A 9 20.80 0.96 1.51
N GLY A 10 19.97 0.50 2.45
CA GLY A 10 20.16 -0.81 3.07
C GLY A 10 20.05 -1.94 2.06
N VAL A 11 19.05 -1.90 1.18
CA VAL A 11 18.92 -2.87 0.07
C VAL A 11 20.20 -2.93 -0.76
N MET A 12 20.73 -1.79 -1.20
CA MET A 12 21.97 -1.75 -1.99
C MET A 12 23.21 -2.21 -1.22
N ARG A 13 23.25 -2.05 0.11
CA ARG A 13 24.31 -2.65 0.94
C ARG A 13 24.27 -4.17 0.89
N PHE A 14 23.11 -4.79 1.04
CA PHE A 14 22.97 -6.25 0.96
C PHE A 14 23.29 -6.79 -0.43
N VAL A 15 22.79 -6.12 -1.47
CA VAL A 15 23.10 -6.45 -2.88
C VAL A 15 24.61 -6.37 -3.12
N GLY A 16 25.25 -5.27 -2.72
CA GLY A 16 26.68 -5.07 -2.94
C GLY A 16 27.60 -6.03 -2.19
N GLU A 17 27.19 -6.54 -1.02
CA GLU A 17 27.95 -7.61 -0.34
C GLU A 17 27.72 -8.98 -0.99
N ALA A 18 26.51 -9.28 -1.44
CA ALA A 18 26.22 -10.51 -2.18
C ALA A 18 27.02 -10.58 -3.50
N ASP A 19 27.19 -9.47 -4.20
CA ASP A 19 27.97 -9.38 -5.44
C ASP A 19 29.48 -9.58 -5.21
N LYS A 20 29.96 -9.41 -3.99
CA LYS A 20 31.33 -9.76 -3.57
C LYS A 20 31.45 -11.23 -3.13
N GLY A 21 30.38 -12.02 -3.25
CA GLY A 21 30.32 -13.41 -2.79
C GLY A 21 30.04 -13.57 -1.29
N VAL A 22 29.63 -12.51 -0.60
CA VAL A 22 29.31 -12.57 0.83
C VAL A 22 27.81 -12.85 1.01
N GLY A 23 27.48 -14.12 1.20
CA GLY A 23 26.12 -14.58 1.48
C GLY A 23 25.23 -14.68 0.23
N PRO A 24 23.97 -15.12 0.41
CA PRO A 24 23.00 -15.18 -0.68
C PRO A 24 22.63 -13.79 -1.20
N ARG A 25 22.03 -13.71 -2.39
CA ARG A 25 21.45 -12.47 -2.93
C ARG A 25 20.04 -12.23 -2.38
N LEU A 26 19.67 -10.96 -2.21
CA LEU A 26 18.34 -10.55 -1.74
C LEU A 26 17.28 -10.94 -2.78
N ALA A 27 16.19 -11.58 -2.33
CA ALA A 27 15.10 -12.01 -3.22
C ALA A 27 13.87 -11.11 -3.13
N SER A 28 13.56 -10.60 -1.94
CA SER A 28 12.35 -9.82 -1.72
C SER A 28 12.48 -8.74 -0.65
N LEU A 29 11.63 -7.74 -0.77
CA LEU A 29 11.45 -6.67 0.19
C LEU A 29 9.97 -6.60 0.58
N GLN A 30 9.70 -6.50 1.88
CA GLN A 30 8.35 -6.34 2.42
C GLN A 30 8.19 -4.95 3.05
N ASN A 31 7.70 -4.00 2.27
CA ASN A 31 7.47 -2.61 2.68
C ASN A 31 6.00 -2.20 2.58
N ALA A 32 5.60 -1.17 3.33
CA ALA A 32 4.27 -0.61 3.24
C ALA A 32 4.09 0.07 1.89
N TYR A 33 2.96 -0.16 1.24
CA TYR A 33 2.61 0.53 0.00
C TYR A 33 1.09 0.63 -0.15
N ASN A 34 0.58 1.85 -0.27
CA ASN A 34 -0.84 2.18 -0.44
C ASN A 34 -0.98 3.67 -0.83
N PHE A 35 -2.20 4.16 -1.04
CA PHE A 35 -2.45 5.54 -1.49
C PHE A 35 -1.84 6.64 -0.59
N VAL A 36 -1.79 6.41 0.72
CA VAL A 36 -1.27 7.39 1.69
C VAL A 36 0.20 7.15 2.04
N ASN A 37 0.82 6.15 1.40
CA ASN A 37 2.23 5.81 1.52
C ASN A 37 2.77 5.20 0.22
N ARG A 38 3.21 6.07 -0.68
CA ARG A 38 3.90 5.80 -1.93
C ARG A 38 5.41 6.10 -1.82
N GLY A 39 5.96 6.21 -0.61
CA GLY A 39 7.39 6.50 -0.39
C GLY A 39 8.33 5.50 -1.08
N PHE A 40 7.85 4.27 -1.31
CA PHE A 40 8.53 3.25 -2.10
C PHE A 40 8.88 3.71 -3.53
N GLU A 41 8.02 4.50 -4.17
CA GLU A 41 8.20 4.95 -5.56
C GLU A 41 9.38 5.89 -5.74
N VAL A 42 9.82 6.58 -4.68
CA VAL A 42 10.87 7.61 -4.78
C VAL A 42 12.22 7.03 -5.18
N ASN A 43 12.62 5.91 -4.57
CA ASN A 43 13.94 5.30 -4.81
C ASN A 43 13.91 3.77 -4.84
N LEU A 44 13.01 3.13 -4.09
CA LEU A 44 13.00 1.68 -3.95
C LEU A 44 12.44 0.98 -5.18
N ALA A 45 11.48 1.59 -5.88
CA ALA A 45 10.96 1.04 -7.13
C ALA A 45 12.07 0.84 -8.18
N GLU A 46 12.93 1.84 -8.37
CA GLU A 46 14.08 1.73 -9.29
C GLU A 46 15.06 0.64 -8.87
N VAL A 47 15.41 0.59 -7.57
CA VAL A 47 16.32 -0.44 -7.04
C VAL A 47 15.74 -1.84 -7.24
N CYS A 48 14.47 -2.05 -6.89
CA CYS A 48 13.81 -3.34 -7.02
C CYS A 48 13.74 -3.82 -8.47
N GLU A 49 13.44 -2.91 -9.40
CA GLU A 49 13.41 -3.22 -10.83
C GLU A 49 14.81 -3.62 -11.35
N ARG A 50 15.82 -2.79 -11.09
CA ARG A 50 17.19 -3.00 -11.59
C ARG A 50 17.87 -4.22 -10.98
N GLU A 51 17.66 -4.45 -9.69
CA GLU A 51 18.33 -5.50 -8.93
C GLU A 51 17.53 -6.80 -8.86
N GLN A 52 16.35 -6.84 -9.50
CA GLN A 52 15.40 -7.96 -9.53
C GLN A 52 14.94 -8.40 -8.12
N VAL A 53 14.65 -7.42 -7.26
CA VAL A 53 14.16 -7.67 -5.89
C VAL A 53 12.64 -7.48 -5.87
N SER A 54 11.91 -8.55 -5.57
CA SER A 54 10.44 -8.54 -5.55
C SER A 54 9.85 -7.74 -4.38
N LEU A 55 8.91 -6.83 -4.63
CA LEU A 55 8.13 -6.21 -3.55
C LEU A 55 6.95 -7.09 -3.13
N LEU A 56 6.88 -7.36 -1.83
CA LEU A 56 5.73 -7.90 -1.12
C LEU A 56 5.06 -6.76 -0.34
N ALA A 57 4.15 -6.04 -0.99
CA ALA A 57 3.51 -4.85 -0.42
C ALA A 57 2.62 -5.22 0.78
N TYR A 58 2.79 -4.55 1.91
CA TYR A 58 1.92 -4.75 3.07
C TYR A 58 1.06 -3.53 3.39
N SER A 59 -0.01 -3.75 4.18
CA SER A 59 -1.01 -2.73 4.50
C SER A 59 -1.60 -2.01 3.27
N PRO A 60 -2.09 -2.73 2.25
CA PRO A 60 -2.70 -2.10 1.06
C PRO A 60 -3.90 -1.21 1.42
N LEU A 61 -4.60 -1.53 2.51
CA LEU A 61 -5.76 -0.78 3.00
C LEU A 61 -5.44 0.22 4.12
N ALA A 62 -4.16 0.52 4.38
CA ALA A 62 -3.76 1.40 5.48
C ALA A 62 -4.42 0.99 6.81
N GLN A 63 -4.29 -0.27 7.22
CA GLN A 63 -4.97 -0.83 8.40
C GLN A 63 -6.53 -0.73 8.41
N GLY A 64 -7.13 -0.44 7.28
CA GLY A 64 -8.58 -0.32 7.11
C GLY A 64 -9.08 1.11 6.92
N TYR A 65 -8.21 2.12 6.92
CA TYR A 65 -8.60 3.50 6.62
C TYR A 65 -9.05 3.71 5.17
N LEU A 66 -8.50 2.92 4.24
CA LEU A 66 -8.88 2.94 2.82
C LEU A 66 -10.07 2.01 2.51
N THR A 67 -10.98 1.83 3.47
CA THR A 67 -12.23 1.07 3.25
C THR A 67 -13.48 1.92 3.45
N GLY A 68 -13.34 3.22 3.72
CA GLY A 68 -14.45 4.11 4.05
C GLY A 68 -15.08 3.93 5.44
N LYS A 69 -14.72 2.88 6.20
CA LYS A 69 -15.40 2.55 7.47
C LYS A 69 -15.11 3.53 8.61
N TYR A 70 -14.09 4.37 8.44
CA TYR A 70 -13.69 5.41 9.39
C TYR A 70 -13.98 6.82 8.87
N ASP A 71 -14.65 6.94 7.71
CA ASP A 71 -15.02 8.23 7.13
C ASP A 71 -15.85 9.06 8.12
N HIS A 72 -15.66 10.38 8.09
CA HIS A 72 -16.31 11.33 9.00
C HIS A 72 -16.13 11.01 10.49
N GLY A 73 -15.03 10.35 10.86
CA GLY A 73 -14.70 10.02 12.25
C GLY A 73 -15.42 8.79 12.80
N ALA A 74 -16.08 8.00 11.95
CA ALA A 74 -16.72 6.76 12.38
C ALA A 74 -15.72 5.81 13.07
N ARG A 75 -16.18 5.10 14.11
CA ARG A 75 -15.39 4.10 14.86
C ARG A 75 -16.21 2.81 15.04
N PRO A 76 -16.37 1.99 13.98
CA PRO A 76 -17.20 0.79 14.05
C PRO A 76 -16.76 -0.19 15.14
N LEU A 77 -17.72 -0.85 15.77
CA LEU A 77 -17.47 -1.88 16.78
C LEU A 77 -16.67 -3.06 16.19
N GLY A 78 -15.72 -3.59 16.96
CA GLY A 78 -14.82 -4.66 16.54
C GLY A 78 -13.76 -4.23 15.52
N SER A 79 -13.71 -2.95 15.16
CA SER A 79 -12.71 -2.46 14.21
C SER A 79 -11.33 -2.36 14.86
N ARG A 80 -10.27 -2.44 14.04
CA ARG A 80 -8.88 -2.42 14.54
C ARG A 80 -8.58 -1.19 15.39
N SER A 81 -9.02 -0.01 14.98
CA SER A 81 -8.78 1.23 15.71
C SER A 81 -9.54 1.32 17.05
N GLN A 82 -10.65 0.59 17.19
CA GLN A 82 -11.38 0.50 18.46
C GLN A 82 -10.75 -0.54 19.40
N LEU A 83 -10.37 -1.70 18.87
CA LEU A 83 -9.80 -2.81 19.65
C LEU A 83 -8.35 -2.56 20.07
N PHE A 84 -7.60 -1.85 19.23
CA PHE A 84 -6.17 -1.63 19.42
C PHE A 84 -5.88 -0.16 19.18
N ASN A 85 -5.28 0.53 20.16
CA ASN A 85 -4.76 1.90 20.02
C ASN A 85 -3.49 1.95 19.14
N ARG A 86 -3.55 1.29 17.98
CA ARG A 86 -2.45 1.06 17.02
C ARG A 86 -2.63 1.85 15.71
N GLY A 87 -3.60 2.78 15.66
CA GLY A 87 -3.91 3.60 14.49
C GLY A 87 -2.88 4.68 14.15
N GLN A 88 -1.91 4.92 15.03
CA GLN A 88 -0.97 6.05 14.98
C GLN A 88 -0.29 6.25 13.61
N ARG A 89 0.05 5.18 12.89
CA ARG A 89 0.71 5.29 11.57
C ARG A 89 -0.16 5.97 10.51
N TYR A 90 -1.48 5.82 10.60
CA TYR A 90 -2.45 6.33 9.63
C TYR A 90 -3.38 7.39 10.22
N GLU A 91 -3.02 7.94 11.38
CA GLU A 91 -3.73 9.03 12.07
C GLU A 91 -2.79 10.27 12.20
N THR A 92 -1.92 10.49 11.22
CA THR A 92 -1.06 11.67 11.14
C THR A 92 -1.88 12.92 10.80
N PRO A 93 -1.33 14.14 10.97
CA PRO A 93 -1.97 15.36 10.49
C PRO A 93 -2.38 15.24 9.01
N ASN A 94 -3.60 15.60 8.69
CA ASN A 94 -4.22 15.54 7.35
C ASN A 94 -4.47 14.13 6.79
N ALA A 95 -4.17 13.05 7.53
CA ALA A 95 -4.40 11.68 7.06
C ALA A 95 -5.88 11.40 6.78
N ALA A 96 -6.78 11.84 7.66
CA ALA A 96 -8.21 11.59 7.55
C ALA A 96 -8.81 12.25 6.29
N GLU A 97 -8.34 13.44 5.94
CA GLU A 97 -8.78 14.18 4.74
C GLU A 97 -8.34 13.46 3.47
N ALA A 98 -7.06 13.06 3.40
CA ALA A 98 -6.54 12.30 2.26
C ALA A 98 -7.23 10.94 2.11
N GLN A 99 -7.46 10.22 3.21
CA GLN A 99 -8.16 8.93 3.21
C GLN A 99 -9.59 9.07 2.70
N LEU A 100 -10.33 10.07 3.20
CA LEU A 100 -11.69 10.35 2.75
C LEU A 100 -11.70 10.65 1.24
N GLU A 101 -10.78 11.47 0.76
CA GLU A 101 -10.72 11.84 -0.66
C GLU A 101 -10.46 10.64 -1.57
N TYR A 102 -9.56 9.72 -1.20
CA TYR A 102 -9.37 8.47 -1.95
C TYR A 102 -10.60 7.56 -1.87
N ASN A 103 -11.28 7.50 -0.72
CA ASN A 103 -12.51 6.70 -0.56
C ASN A 103 -13.66 7.28 -1.42
N GLU A 104 -13.80 8.61 -1.48
CA GLU A 104 -14.76 9.29 -2.37
C GLU A 104 -14.39 9.11 -3.85
N LEU A 105 -13.10 9.15 -4.19
CA LEU A 105 -12.64 8.89 -5.55
C LEU A 105 -13.05 7.48 -6.01
N ALA A 106 -12.83 6.47 -5.17
CA ALA A 106 -13.26 5.10 -5.47
C ALA A 106 -14.78 5.04 -5.77
N ARG A 107 -15.58 5.69 -4.94
CA ARG A 107 -17.04 5.77 -5.12
C ARG A 107 -17.43 6.51 -6.41
N SER A 108 -16.67 7.51 -6.83
CA SER A 108 -16.91 8.24 -8.09
C SER A 108 -16.72 7.35 -9.34
N PHE A 109 -15.87 6.32 -9.25
CA PHE A 109 -15.73 5.27 -10.26
C PHE A 109 -16.72 4.12 -10.07
N GLY A 110 -17.66 4.22 -9.14
CA GLY A 110 -18.64 3.17 -8.84
C GLY A 110 -18.04 1.95 -8.12
N MET A 111 -16.90 2.10 -7.45
CA MET A 111 -16.19 1.01 -6.78
C MET A 111 -16.22 1.14 -5.25
N GLU A 112 -16.24 -0.02 -4.58
CA GLU A 112 -15.99 -0.07 -3.14
C GLU A 112 -14.56 0.40 -2.82
N PRO A 113 -14.35 1.30 -1.83
CA PRO A 113 -13.02 1.85 -1.52
C PRO A 113 -11.95 0.78 -1.27
N ALA A 114 -12.32 -0.29 -0.56
CA ALA A 114 -11.41 -1.40 -0.28
C ALA A 114 -11.00 -2.16 -1.55
N LEU A 115 -11.91 -2.33 -2.51
CA LEU A 115 -11.61 -2.97 -3.79
C LEU A 115 -10.65 -2.09 -4.59
N PHE A 116 -10.95 -0.79 -4.69
CA PHE A 116 -10.15 0.19 -5.41
C PHE A 116 -8.71 0.30 -4.86
N ALA A 117 -8.56 0.36 -3.54
CA ALA A 117 -7.24 0.44 -2.91
C ALA A 117 -6.40 -0.83 -3.08
N ASN A 118 -7.01 -2.02 -2.98
CA ASN A 118 -6.28 -3.27 -3.27
C ASN A 118 -5.91 -3.39 -4.75
N ALA A 119 -6.80 -2.99 -5.66
CA ALA A 119 -6.54 -3.01 -7.11
C ALA A 119 -5.40 -2.06 -7.49
N TYR A 120 -5.35 -0.86 -6.91
CA TYR A 120 -4.23 0.07 -7.11
C TYR A 120 -2.89 -0.57 -6.77
N VAL A 121 -2.77 -1.12 -5.56
CA VAL A 121 -1.53 -1.77 -5.10
C VAL A 121 -1.13 -2.92 -6.02
N THR A 122 -2.09 -3.78 -6.37
CA THR A 122 -1.85 -4.96 -7.20
C THR A 122 -1.49 -4.60 -8.65
N SER A 123 -1.98 -3.47 -9.16
CA SER A 123 -1.72 -3.02 -10.54
C SER A 123 -0.30 -2.46 -10.77
N ARG A 124 0.49 -2.23 -9.71
CA ARG A 124 1.82 -1.60 -9.85
C ARG A 124 2.82 -2.59 -10.44
N PRO A 125 3.64 -2.18 -11.43
CA PRO A 125 4.59 -3.09 -12.09
C PRO A 125 5.66 -3.62 -11.14
N PHE A 126 6.04 -2.85 -10.11
CA PHE A 126 7.04 -3.25 -9.13
C PHE A 126 6.48 -4.10 -7.98
N VAL A 127 5.17 -4.34 -7.91
CA VAL A 127 4.54 -5.17 -6.86
C VAL A 127 4.42 -6.61 -7.35
N THR A 128 5.18 -7.52 -6.75
CA THR A 128 5.09 -8.96 -7.06
C THR A 128 3.91 -9.61 -6.34
N SER A 129 3.61 -9.17 -5.11
CA SER A 129 2.46 -9.65 -4.35
C SER A 129 1.97 -8.56 -3.39
N SER A 130 0.64 -8.46 -3.25
CA SER A 130 -0.01 -7.67 -2.21
C SER A 130 -0.38 -8.58 -1.03
N ILE A 131 0.05 -8.24 0.18
CA ILE A 131 -0.29 -8.95 1.41
C ILE A 131 -1.59 -8.36 1.96
N ILE A 132 -2.70 -8.97 1.55
CA ILE A 132 -4.05 -8.59 1.97
C ILE A 132 -4.31 -8.99 3.43
N GLY A 133 -5.20 -8.27 4.09
CA GLY A 133 -5.62 -8.57 5.47
C GLY A 133 -7.14 -8.52 5.59
N ALA A 134 -7.73 -9.56 6.18
CA ALA A 134 -9.15 -9.70 6.39
C ALA A 134 -9.41 -10.35 7.76
N THR A 135 -10.53 -10.02 8.40
CA THR A 135 -11.02 -10.67 9.63
C THR A 135 -12.30 -11.47 9.40
N THR A 136 -12.85 -11.44 8.18
CA THR A 136 -14.06 -12.19 7.78
C THR A 136 -13.90 -12.72 6.35
N LEU A 137 -14.63 -13.78 5.99
CA LEU A 137 -14.63 -14.32 4.64
C LEU A 137 -15.06 -13.30 3.56
N PRO A 138 -16.12 -12.49 3.75
CA PRO A 138 -16.48 -11.47 2.76
C PRO A 138 -15.39 -10.42 2.50
N GLN A 139 -14.61 -10.05 3.53
CA GLN A 139 -13.47 -9.15 3.35
C GLN A 139 -12.35 -9.81 2.54
N LEU A 140 -12.11 -11.11 2.77
CA LEU A 140 -11.11 -11.87 2.01
C LEU A 140 -11.53 -11.99 0.54
N GLU A 141 -12.78 -12.35 0.28
CA GLU A 141 -13.34 -12.44 -1.08
C GLU A 141 -13.24 -11.12 -1.83
N MET A 142 -13.59 -9.99 -1.18
CA MET A 142 -13.44 -8.65 -1.76
C MET A 142 -11.98 -8.28 -2.04
N ALA A 143 -11.06 -8.68 -1.16
CA ALA A 143 -9.64 -8.41 -1.37
C ALA A 143 -9.07 -9.25 -2.52
N LEU A 144 -9.51 -10.51 -2.66
CA LEU A 144 -9.10 -11.40 -3.75
C LEU A 144 -9.65 -10.95 -5.11
N SER A 145 -10.89 -10.47 -5.17
CA SER A 145 -11.50 -9.97 -6.42
C SER A 145 -10.82 -8.71 -6.97
N SER A 146 -9.95 -8.05 -6.19
CA SER A 146 -9.13 -6.95 -6.68
C SER A 146 -8.15 -7.34 -7.79
N ALA A 147 -7.79 -8.63 -7.89
CA ALA A 147 -6.94 -9.14 -8.96
C ALA A 147 -7.61 -9.09 -10.35
N ASP A 148 -8.95 -9.07 -10.39
CA ASP A 148 -9.74 -9.02 -11.62
C ASP A 148 -10.04 -7.59 -12.10
N VAL A 149 -9.64 -6.58 -11.31
CA VAL A 149 -9.86 -5.17 -11.66
C VAL A 149 -8.85 -4.72 -12.70
N VAL A 150 -9.35 -4.29 -13.86
CA VAL A 150 -8.53 -3.60 -14.86
C VAL A 150 -8.32 -2.15 -14.43
N TRP A 151 -7.10 -1.83 -14.00
CA TRP A 151 -6.74 -0.48 -13.59
C TRP A 151 -6.57 0.44 -14.81
N THR A 152 -7.45 1.43 -14.96
CA THR A 152 -7.50 2.30 -16.15
C THR A 152 -6.59 3.53 -16.03
N GLU A 153 -6.31 4.15 -17.17
CA GLU A 153 -5.56 5.41 -17.23
C GLU A 153 -6.30 6.55 -16.49
N ASP A 154 -7.63 6.59 -16.55
CA ASP A 154 -8.43 7.61 -15.85
C ASP A 154 -8.36 7.45 -14.34
N MET A 155 -8.42 6.21 -13.83
CA MET A 155 -8.21 5.91 -12.41
C MET A 155 -6.80 6.33 -11.98
N GLN A 156 -5.80 6.04 -12.82
CA GLN A 156 -4.41 6.43 -12.55
C GLN A 156 -4.25 7.95 -12.45
N LYS A 157 -4.74 8.70 -13.46
CA LYS A 157 -4.69 10.17 -13.47
C LYS A 157 -5.36 10.78 -12.25
N ALA A 158 -6.52 10.24 -11.86
CA ALA A 158 -7.26 10.75 -10.72
C ALA A 158 -6.52 10.50 -9.38
N VAL A 159 -5.98 9.30 -9.18
CA VAL A 159 -5.15 9.00 -7.99
C VAL A 159 -3.90 9.87 -7.95
N ASP A 160 -3.23 10.06 -9.09
CA ASP A 160 -2.03 10.89 -9.15
C ASP A 160 -2.33 12.36 -8.87
N ALA A 161 -3.49 12.88 -9.31
CA ALA A 161 -3.91 14.25 -8.99
C ALA A 161 -4.07 14.47 -7.47
N ILE A 162 -4.64 13.49 -6.75
CA ILE A 162 -4.71 13.53 -5.28
C ILE A 162 -3.29 13.46 -4.70
N HIS A 163 -2.48 12.49 -5.14
CA HIS A 163 -1.14 12.27 -4.60
C HIS A 163 -0.22 13.48 -4.80
N GLN A 164 -0.29 14.18 -5.93
CA GLN A 164 0.47 15.40 -6.17
C GLN A 164 0.15 16.51 -5.15
N ARG A 165 -1.08 16.54 -4.62
CA ARG A 165 -1.50 17.53 -3.63
C ARG A 165 -1.16 17.11 -2.20
N VAL A 166 -1.37 15.84 -1.86
CA VAL A 166 -1.28 15.36 -0.46
C VAL A 166 0.04 14.66 -0.13
N GLY A 167 0.80 14.24 -1.13
CA GLY A 167 2.06 13.51 -0.97
C GLY A 167 1.90 12.19 -0.22
N ASN A 168 2.82 11.95 0.72
CA ASN A 168 2.87 10.75 1.58
C ASN A 168 2.49 11.12 3.02
N PRO A 169 1.20 11.32 3.35
CA PRO A 169 0.81 11.75 4.69
C PRO A 169 1.08 10.69 5.76
N CYS A 170 1.21 9.41 5.40
CA CYS A 170 1.34 8.28 6.34
C CYS A 170 2.55 7.37 6.03
N PRO A 171 3.80 7.86 6.13
CA PRO A 171 5.01 7.09 5.78
C PRO A 171 5.24 5.82 6.63
#